data_AF-A0ABD5QTW6-F1
#
_entry.id   AF-A0ABD5QTW6-F1
#
_cell.length_a   1.000
_cell.length_b   1.000
_cell.length_c   1.000
_cell.angle_alpha   90.00
_cell.angle_beta   90.00
_cell.angle_gamma   90.00
#
_symmetry.space_group_name_H-M   'P 1'
#
loop_
_entity.id
_entity.type
_entity.pdbx_description
1 polymer ?
#
loop_
_entity_poly.entity_id
_entity_poly.type
_entity_poly.pdbx_seq_one_letter_code
_entity_poly.pdbx_strand_id
1 'polypeptide(L)'
;MTDSSPVDRAKANATEIASTVVTGVWLAALLLDFGWWLPLMLFGYVVVVPVVSMLFDEEEESADEADEINADALDRLRSRYDRGELTDEQFERLEDKLLETETPEDAAEWRKRGRERSLDRDRP
;
A
#
# COMPACT_ATOMS: atom_id res chain seq x y z
N MET A 1 -44.94 15.61 11.05
CA MET A 1 -43.55 16.04 10.88
C MET A 1 -42.72 15.11 11.75
N THR A 2 -41.96 14.21 11.15
CA THR A 2 -41.15 13.23 11.87
C THR A 2 -39.94 13.96 12.44
N ASP A 3 -39.89 14.11 13.76
CA ASP A 3 -38.69 14.54 14.48
C ASP A 3 -37.58 13.53 14.20
N SER A 4 -36.65 13.91 13.31
CA SER A 4 -35.39 13.18 13.19
C SER A 4 -34.60 13.45 14.47
N SER A 5 -34.30 12.39 15.23
CA SER A 5 -33.48 12.51 16.42
C SER A 5 -32.13 13.14 16.05
N PRO A 6 -31.59 14.09 16.82
CA PRO A 6 -30.26 14.67 16.58
C PRO A 6 -29.16 13.60 16.48
N VAL A 7 -29.39 12.42 17.06
CA VAL A 7 -28.50 11.25 17.00
C VAL A 7 -28.46 10.62 15.59
N ASP A 8 -29.55 10.62 14.83
CA ASP A 8 -29.60 10.06 13.47
C ASP A 8 -28.80 10.91 12.47
N ARG A 9 -28.76 12.24 12.68
CA ARG A 9 -27.93 13.16 11.89
C ARG A 9 -26.44 13.03 12.22
N ALA A 10 -26.10 12.75 13.48
CA ALA A 10 -24.72 12.53 13.90
C ALA A 10 -24.15 11.23 13.30
N LYS A 11 -24.97 10.18 13.14
CA LYS A 11 -24.57 8.94 12.47
C LYS A 11 -24.29 9.13 10.97
N ALA A 12 -25.09 9.96 10.29
CA ALA A 12 -24.89 10.24 8.86
C ALA A 12 -23.62 11.06 8.57
N ASN A 13 -23.19 11.92 9.50
CA ASN A 13 -21.97 12.74 9.38
C ASN A 13 -20.86 12.25 10.32
N ALA A 14 -20.89 10.98 10.71
CA ALA A 14 -19.99 10.45 11.73
C ALA A 14 -18.51 10.70 11.39
N THR A 15 -18.13 10.55 10.12
CA THR A 15 -16.76 10.78 9.65
C THR A 15 -16.35 12.25 9.76
N GLU A 16 -17.23 13.19 9.43
CA GLU A 16 -16.96 14.64 9.51
C GLU A 16 -16.89 15.14 10.95
N ILE A 17 -17.79 14.64 11.80
CA ILE A 17 -17.77 14.94 13.24
C ILE A 17 -16.54 14.30 13.88
N ALA A 18 -16.20 13.06 13.53
CA ALA A 18 -15.02 12.38 14.05
C ALA A 18 -13.74 13.12 13.66
N SER A 19 -13.57 13.53 12.40
CA SER A 19 -12.39 14.28 11.97
C SER A 19 -12.31 15.64 12.66
N THR A 20 -13.43 16.35 12.80
CA THR A 20 -13.51 17.65 13.51
C THR A 20 -13.17 17.49 14.99
N VAL A 21 -13.66 16.46 15.66
CA VAL A 21 -13.37 16.18 17.07
C VAL A 21 -11.92 15.75 17.26
N VAL A 22 -11.39 14.87 16.41
CA VAL A 22 -9.97 14.45 16.45
C VAL A 22 -9.06 15.65 16.26
N THR A 23 -9.34 16.48 15.25
CA THR A 23 -8.58 17.71 14.98
C THR A 23 -8.72 18.71 16.13
N GLY A 24 -9.92 18.88 16.66
CA GLY A 24 -10.20 19.78 17.80
C GLY A 24 -9.50 19.35 19.07
N VAL A 25 -9.44 18.04 19.37
CA VAL A 25 -8.67 17.48 20.49
C VAL A 25 -7.18 17.74 20.30
N TRP A 26 -6.67 17.61 19.07
CA TRP A 26 -5.28 17.89 18.74
C TRP A 26 -4.93 19.38 18.91
N LEU A 27 -5.77 20.27 18.40
CA LEU A 27 -5.61 21.72 18.54
C LEU A 27 -5.78 22.18 20.00
N ALA A 28 -6.71 21.59 20.74
CA ALA A 28 -6.86 21.84 22.17
C ALA A 28 -5.63 21.35 22.95
N ALA A 29 -5.08 20.18 22.60
CA ALA A 29 -3.85 19.67 23.22
C ALA A 29 -2.68 20.67 23.07
N LEU A 30 -2.55 21.26 21.88
CA LEU A 30 -1.56 22.30 21.58
C LEU A 30 -1.85 23.63 22.29
N LEU A 31 -3.10 24.10 22.26
CA LEU A 31 -3.48 25.41 22.81
C LEU A 31 -3.47 25.45 24.34
N LEU A 32 -3.84 24.36 25.00
CA LEU A 32 -3.76 24.23 26.46
C LEU A 32 -2.34 23.87 26.96
N ASP A 33 -1.35 23.81 26.06
CA ASP A 33 0.06 23.50 26.35
C ASP A 33 0.22 22.24 27.21
N PHE A 34 -0.52 21.19 26.84
CA PHE A 34 -0.49 19.92 27.57
C PHE A 34 0.85 19.23 27.36
N GLY A 35 1.85 19.46 28.22
CA GLY A 35 3.25 18.98 28.07
C GLY A 35 3.48 17.47 27.87
N TRP A 36 2.43 16.64 27.89
CA TRP A 36 2.44 15.21 27.61
C TRP A 36 2.06 14.84 26.17
N TRP A 37 1.58 15.78 25.34
CA TRP A 37 1.24 15.52 23.92
C TRP A 37 2.49 15.21 23.07
N LEU A 38 3.59 15.92 23.29
CA LEU A 38 4.89 15.66 22.65
C LEU A 38 5.46 14.30 23.07
N PRO A 39 5.55 13.97 24.37
CA PRO A 39 5.93 12.63 24.83
C PRO A 39 5.03 11.52 24.28
N LEU A 40 3.71 11.73 24.17
CA LEU A 40 2.77 10.77 23.60
C LEU A 40 3.03 10.53 22.11
N MET A 41 3.23 11.60 21.33
CA MET A 41 3.61 11.52 19.91
C MET A 41 4.96 10.82 19.74
N LEU A 42 5.94 11.18 20.56
CA LEU A 42 7.27 10.58 20.55
C LEU A 42 7.20 9.08 20.89
N PHE A 43 6.45 8.72 21.94
CA PHE A 43 6.22 7.34 22.34
C PHE A 43 5.48 6.56 21.25
N GLY A 44 4.44 7.17 20.69
CA GLY A 44 3.70 6.63 19.55
C GLY A 44 4.65 6.35 18.38
N TYR A 45 5.53 7.28 18.02
CA TYR A 45 6.48 7.05 16.93
C TYR A 45 7.50 5.95 17.27
N VAL A 46 8.10 6.00 18.47
CA VAL A 46 9.11 5.02 18.93
C VAL A 46 8.54 3.61 19.07
N VAL A 47 7.25 3.44 19.35
CA VAL A 47 6.61 2.13 19.51
C VAL A 47 5.88 1.67 18.26
N VAL A 48 5.14 2.55 17.59
CA VAL A 48 4.33 2.20 16.41
C VAL A 48 5.23 1.90 15.21
N VAL A 49 6.29 2.67 14.97
CA VAL A 49 7.18 2.42 13.82
C VAL A 49 7.82 1.03 13.90
N PRO A 50 8.45 0.60 15.01
CA PRO A 50 9.00 -0.76 15.10
C PRO A 50 7.93 -1.85 15.08
N VAL A 51 6.73 -1.60 15.60
CA VAL A 51 5.63 -2.58 15.55
C VAL A 51 5.11 -2.75 14.12
N VAL A 52 5.01 -1.64 13.37
CA VAL A 52 4.63 -1.67 11.95
C VAL A 52 5.73 -2.35 11.15
N SER A 53 7.01 -1.99 11.34
CA SER A 53 8.12 -2.72 10.70
C SER A 53 8.05 -4.20 11.05
N MET A 54 7.91 -4.61 12.31
CA MET A 54 7.83 -6.04 12.66
C MET A 54 6.59 -6.76 12.09
N LEU A 55 5.55 -6.03 11.69
CA LEU A 55 4.33 -6.58 11.11
C LEU A 55 4.38 -6.61 9.56
N PHE A 56 5.11 -5.69 8.93
CA PHE A 56 5.21 -5.55 7.48
C PHE A 56 6.62 -5.90 6.92
N ASP A 57 7.60 -6.19 7.79
CA ASP A 57 8.98 -6.57 7.46
C ASP A 57 9.02 -7.73 6.45
N GLU A 58 8.14 -8.72 6.66
CA GLU A 58 8.08 -9.93 5.82
C GLU A 58 7.57 -9.63 4.40
N GLU A 59 6.83 -8.53 4.22
CA GLU A 59 6.27 -8.09 2.93
C GLU A 59 7.21 -7.11 2.21
N GLU A 60 7.89 -6.23 2.96
CA GLU A 60 8.83 -5.23 2.43
C GLU A 60 10.17 -5.85 1.98
N GLU A 61 10.73 -6.82 2.73
CA GLU A 61 11.98 -7.50 2.32
C GLU A 61 11.81 -8.23 0.98
N SER A 62 10.61 -8.76 0.73
CA SER A 62 10.24 -9.41 -0.53
C SER A 62 10.10 -8.43 -1.71
N ALA A 63 9.71 -7.18 -1.43
CA ALA A 63 9.54 -6.13 -2.42
C ALA A 63 10.89 -5.50 -2.81
N ASP A 64 11.74 -5.21 -1.82
CA ASP A 64 13.08 -4.68 -2.04
C ASP A 64 13.95 -5.66 -2.86
N GLU A 65 13.88 -6.97 -2.59
CA GLU A 65 14.59 -7.99 -3.38
C GLU A 65 14.07 -8.08 -4.83
N ALA A 66 12.76 -7.88 -5.03
CA ALA A 66 12.16 -7.87 -6.37
C ALA A 66 12.58 -6.64 -7.18
N ASP A 67 12.63 -5.46 -6.56
CA ASP A 67 13.09 -4.21 -7.18
C ASP A 67 14.57 -4.29 -7.57
N GLU A 68 15.42 -4.87 -6.72
CA GLU A 68 16.83 -5.07 -7.05
C GLU A 68 17.01 -6.01 -8.26
N ILE A 69 16.22 -7.10 -8.34
CA ILE A 69 16.22 -8.02 -9.49
C ILE A 69 15.73 -7.32 -10.77
N ASN A 70 14.70 -6.47 -10.68
CA ASN A 70 14.17 -5.71 -11.82
C ASN A 70 15.19 -4.68 -12.32
N ALA A 71 15.86 -3.97 -11.40
CA ALA A 71 16.93 -3.03 -11.74
C ALA A 71 18.08 -3.72 -12.49
N ASP A 72 18.52 -4.88 -12.00
CA ASP A 72 19.54 -5.72 -12.66
C ASP A 72 19.11 -6.25 -14.03
N ALA A 73 17.80 -6.50 -14.22
CA ALA A 73 17.25 -6.94 -15.49
C ALA A 73 17.12 -5.79 -16.49
N LEU A 74 16.72 -4.60 -16.05
CA LEU A 74 16.68 -3.36 -16.85
C LEU A 74 18.08 -2.95 -17.31
N ASP A 75 19.09 -3.05 -16.43
CA ASP A 75 20.45 -2.67 -16.78
C ASP A 75 21.03 -3.60 -17.87
N ARG A 76 20.71 -4.91 -17.79
CA ARG A 76 21.02 -5.88 -18.85
C ARG A 76 20.26 -5.61 -20.15
N LEU A 77 19.01 -5.19 -20.07
CA LEU A 77 18.19 -4.84 -21.22
C LEU A 77 18.79 -3.64 -21.97
N ARG A 78 19.16 -2.59 -21.22
CA ARG A 78 19.85 -1.39 -21.73
C ARG A 78 21.17 -1.72 -22.40
N SER A 79 21.99 -2.57 -21.77
CA SER A 79 23.26 -3.03 -22.35
C SER A 79 23.09 -3.77 -23.69
N ARG A 80 21.96 -4.46 -23.91
CA ARG A 80 21.65 -5.09 -25.21
C ARG A 80 21.16 -4.12 -26.25
N TYR A 81 20.38 -3.12 -25.84
CA TYR A 81 19.94 -2.05 -26.71
C TYR A 81 21.12 -1.27 -27.29
N ASP A 82 22.08 -0.89 -26.45
CA ASP A 82 23.30 -0.18 -26.87
C ASP A 82 24.17 -1.01 -27.84
N ARG A 83 24.07 -2.34 -27.76
CA ARG A 83 24.73 -3.29 -28.68
C ARG A 83 23.94 -3.56 -29.96
N GLY A 84 22.73 -3.01 -30.09
CA GLY A 84 21.83 -3.22 -31.23
C GLY A 84 21.19 -4.62 -31.28
N GLU A 85 21.25 -5.39 -30.19
CA GLU A 85 20.64 -6.72 -30.09
C GLU A 85 19.13 -6.65 -29.80
N LEU A 86 18.65 -5.50 -29.31
CA LEU A 86 17.23 -5.19 -29.14
C LEU A 86 16.85 -3.96 -29.97
N THR A 87 15.68 -4.02 -30.59
CA THR A 87 15.04 -2.88 -31.23
C THR A 87 14.28 -2.05 -30.20
N ASP A 88 14.08 -0.75 -30.44
CA ASP A 88 13.32 0.15 -29.56
C ASP A 88 11.96 -0.44 -29.14
N GLU A 89 11.17 -0.97 -30.08
CA GLU A 89 9.85 -1.56 -29.80
C GLU A 89 9.88 -2.80 -28.89
N GLN A 90 11.02 -3.51 -28.86
CA GLN A 90 11.20 -4.68 -27.99
C GLN A 90 11.71 -4.24 -26.62
N PHE A 91 12.47 -3.15 -26.55
CA PHE A 91 12.90 -2.53 -25.30
C PHE A 91 11.69 -2.00 -24.54
N GLU A 92 10.84 -1.18 -25.18
CA GLU A 92 9.64 -0.60 -24.55
C GLU A 92 8.69 -1.67 -24.02
N ARG A 93 8.44 -2.74 -24.79
CA ARG A 93 7.56 -3.84 -24.37
C ARG A 93 8.13 -4.67 -23.21
N LEU A 94 9.46 -4.72 -23.08
CA LEU A 94 10.11 -5.41 -21.97
C LEU A 94 10.18 -4.51 -20.73
N GLU A 95 10.43 -3.21 -20.90
CA GLU A 95 10.42 -2.21 -19.82
C GLU A 95 9.04 -2.11 -19.16
N ASP A 96 7.97 -1.95 -19.95
CA ASP A 96 6.59 -1.94 -19.44
C ASP A 96 6.27 -3.21 -18.64
N LYS A 97 6.74 -4.37 -19.11
CA LYS A 97 6.46 -5.65 -18.48
C LYS A 97 7.21 -5.85 -17.15
N LEU A 98 8.39 -5.26 -17.02
CA LEU A 98 9.17 -5.28 -15.77
C LEU A 98 8.57 -4.31 -14.73
N LEU A 99 8.08 -3.14 -15.17
CA LEU A 99 7.39 -2.17 -14.32
C LEU A 99 6.00 -2.64 -13.89
N GLU A 100 5.28 -3.38 -14.74
CA GLU A 100 3.97 -3.94 -14.41
C GLU A 100 4.05 -4.94 -13.23
N THR A 101 5.19 -5.62 -13.05
CA THR A 101 5.42 -6.57 -11.95
C THR A 101 5.83 -5.95 -10.61
N GLU A 102 6.02 -4.62 -10.55
CA GLU A 102 6.34 -3.86 -9.32
C GLU A 102 5.10 -3.68 -8.42
N THR A 103 3.89 -3.81 -8.97
CA THR A 103 2.67 -3.63 -8.18
C THR A 103 2.27 -4.92 -7.46
N PRO A 104 2.29 -4.98 -6.12
CA PRO A 104 1.93 -6.17 -5.33
C PRO A 104 0.48 -6.65 -5.55
N GLU A 105 -0.33 -5.86 -6.27
CA GLU A 105 -1.71 -6.17 -6.62
C GLU A 105 -1.84 -7.39 -7.56
N ASP A 106 -0.83 -7.70 -8.39
CA ASP A 106 -0.95 -8.72 -9.44
C ASP A 106 -0.52 -10.14 -9.00
N ALA A 107 0.30 -10.24 -7.95
CA ALA A 107 0.69 -11.53 -7.36
C ALA A 107 -0.49 -12.26 -6.69
N ALA A 108 -1.49 -11.50 -6.19
CA ALA A 108 -2.70 -12.06 -5.60
C ALA A 108 -3.62 -12.73 -6.64
N GLU A 109 -3.61 -12.25 -7.89
CA GLU A 109 -4.51 -12.74 -8.94
C GLU A 109 -4.07 -14.12 -9.49
N TRP A 110 -2.76 -14.37 -9.55
CA TRP A 110 -2.21 -15.66 -9.99
C TRP A 110 -2.60 -16.84 -9.08
N ARG A 111 -2.72 -16.63 -7.77
CA ARG A 111 -3.21 -17.66 -6.84
C ARG A 111 -4.69 -17.99 -7.01
N LYS A 112 -5.49 -17.08 -7.60
CA LYS A 112 -6.92 -17.28 -7.80
C LYS A 112 -7.20 -18.08 -9.09
N ARG A 113 -6.48 -17.80 -10.17
CA ARG A 113 -6.61 -18.51 -11.46
C ARG A 113 -6.16 -19.97 -11.46
N GLY A 114 -5.29 -20.38 -10.53
CA GLY A 114 -4.86 -21.77 -10.40
C GLY A 114 -5.95 -22.73 -9.92
N ARG A 115 -6.99 -22.22 -9.24
CA ARG A 115 -7.98 -23.06 -8.54
C ARG A 115 -9.17 -23.48 -9.41
N GLU A 116 -9.52 -22.70 -10.44
CA GLU A 116 -10.70 -22.98 -11.30
C GLU A 116 -10.43 -24.05 -12.36
N ARG A 117 -9.18 -24.23 -12.82
CA ARG A 117 -8.86 -25.22 -13.88
C ARG A 117 -8.98 -26.69 -13.44
N SER A 118 -8.98 -26.94 -12.13
CA SER A 118 -9.10 -28.28 -11.54
C SER A 118 -10.54 -28.77 -11.41
N LEU A 119 -11.54 -27.88 -11.46
CA LEU A 119 -12.95 -28.25 -11.23
C LEU A 119 -13.71 -28.68 -12.50
N ASP A 120 -13.14 -28.50 -13.68
CA ASP A 120 -13.77 -28.89 -14.96
C ASP A 120 -13.28 -30.25 -15.50
N ARG A 121 -12.23 -30.83 -14.91
CA ARG A 121 -11.68 -32.13 -15.33
C ARG A 121 -12.36 -33.33 -14.66
N ASP A 122 -13.26 -33.09 -13.72
CA ASP A 122 -13.92 -34.11 -12.89
C ASP A 122 -15.45 -34.08 -13.03
N ARG A 123 -15.95 -33.79 -14.24
CA ARG A 123 -17.37 -33.92 -14.57
C ARG A 123 -17.56 -35.04 -15.61
N PRO A 124 -17.91 -36.27 -15.18
CA PRO A 124 -18.29 -37.37 -16.06
C PRO A 124 -19.64 -37.15 -16.74
#